data_AF-A0A661DTG0-F1
#
_entry.id   AF-A0A661DTG0-F1
#
_cell.length_a   1.000
_cell.length_b   1.000
_cell.length_c   1.000
_cell.angle_alpha   90.00
_cell.angle_beta   90.00
_cell.angle_gamma   90.00
#
_symmetry.space_group_name_H-M   'P 1'
#
loop_
_entity.id
_entity.type
_entity.pdbx_description
1 polymer ?
#
loop_
_entity_poly.entity_id
_entity_poly.type
_entity_poly.pdbx_seq_one_letter_code
_entity_poly.pdbx_strand_id
1 'polypeptide(L)'
;MSFSSLIDLLRIHVSVILLIVLVIASSIAVIYTKHTGRTEFVALQKLERQRDNLNEEWSRLLLEQSTWASPGRIEQQARLRLKMIVPTADMVVVVKP
;
A
#
# COMPACT_ATOMS: atom_id res chain seq x y z
N MET A 1 -38.33 -53.06 31.89
CA MET A 1 -36.89 -52.99 31.54
C MET A 1 -36.72 -52.37 30.14
N SER A 2 -37.03 -51.07 29.95
CA SER A 2 -36.92 -50.44 28.61
C SER A 2 -36.85 -48.90 28.56
N PHE A 3 -37.07 -48.17 29.66
CA PHE A 3 -37.11 -46.70 29.62
C PHE A 3 -35.73 -46.05 29.83
N SER A 4 -34.92 -46.57 30.76
CA SER A 4 -33.55 -46.08 30.99
C SER A 4 -32.66 -46.26 29.76
N SER A 5 -32.75 -47.42 29.09
CA SER A 5 -31.95 -47.72 27.90
C SER A 5 -32.24 -46.78 26.72
N LEU A 6 -33.47 -46.26 26.63
CA LEU A 6 -33.89 -45.27 25.62
C LEU A 6 -33.27 -43.89 25.91
N ILE A 7 -33.21 -43.50 27.18
CA ILE A 7 -32.59 -42.25 27.63
C ILE A 7 -31.06 -42.31 27.46
N ASP A 8 -30.44 -43.44 27.77
CA ASP A 8 -28.99 -43.64 27.62
C ASP A 8 -28.58 -43.61 26.14
N LEU A 9 -29.38 -44.22 25.24
CA LEU A 9 -29.16 -44.11 23.79
C LEU A 9 -29.25 -42.66 23.31
N LEU A 10 -30.29 -41.94 23.74
CA LEU A 10 -30.50 -40.54 23.35
C LEU A 10 -29.34 -39.65 23.84
N ARG A 11 -28.85 -39.88 25.07
CA ARG A 11 -27.74 -39.11 25.66
C ARG A 11 -26.42 -39.31 24.91
N ILE A 12 -26.15 -40.52 24.43
CA ILE A 12 -24.92 -40.82 23.66
C ILE A 12 -24.93 -40.13 22.30
N HIS A 13 -26.09 -40.05 21.63
CA HIS A 13 -26.16 -39.45 20.30
C HIS A 13 -26.18 -37.91 20.31
N VAL A 14 -26.66 -37.27 21.38
CA VAL A 14 -26.71 -35.80 21.49
C VAL A 14 -25.33 -35.16 21.38
N SER A 15 -24.29 -35.73 22.00
CA SER A 15 -22.93 -35.20 21.92
C SER A 15 -22.34 -35.27 20.51
N VAL A 16 -22.63 -36.36 19.78
CA VAL A 16 -22.21 -36.52 18.38
C VAL A 16 -22.90 -35.50 17.48
N ILE A 17 -24.20 -35.30 17.64
CA ILE A 17 -24.97 -34.29 16.89
C ILE A 17 -24.42 -32.88 17.17
N LEU A 18 -24.15 -32.56 18.44
CA LEU A 18 -23.56 -31.28 18.84
C LEU A 18 -22.22 -31.05 18.13
N LEU A 19 -21.33 -32.05 18.13
CA LEU A 19 -20.04 -31.95 17.46
C LEU A 19 -20.16 -31.75 15.95
N ILE A 20 -21.10 -32.46 15.30
CA ILE A 20 -21.38 -32.29 13.87
C ILE A 20 -21.82 -30.85 13.59
N VAL A 21 -22.76 -30.32 14.38
CA VAL A 21 -23.23 -28.94 14.24
C VAL A 21 -22.08 -27.95 14.43
N LEU A 22 -21.22 -28.18 15.43
CA LEU A 22 -20.10 -27.30 15.74
C LEU A 22 -19.04 -27.30 14.62
N VAL A 23 -18.78 -28.46 14.01
CA VAL A 23 -17.89 -28.60 12.84
C VAL A 23 -18.47 -27.89 11.61
N ILE A 24 -19.78 -28.03 11.35
CA ILE A 24 -20.45 -27.33 10.24
C ILE A 24 -20.43 -25.82 10.47
N ALA A 25 -20.73 -25.36 11.68
CA ALA A 25 -20.67 -23.94 12.01
C ALA A 25 -19.25 -23.38 11.82
N SER A 26 -18.23 -24.13 12.26
CA SER A 26 -16.82 -23.76 12.06
C SER A 26 -16.44 -23.69 10.58
N SER A 27 -16.84 -24.67 9.77
CA SER A 27 -16.52 -24.67 8.33
C SER A 27 -17.16 -23.48 7.61
N ILE A 28 -18.41 -23.16 7.92
CA ILE A 28 -19.10 -21.98 7.37
C ILE A 28 -18.40 -20.69 7.81
N ALA A 29 -18.02 -20.57 9.09
CA ALA A 29 -17.32 -19.40 9.61
C ALA A 29 -15.98 -19.16 8.90
N VAL A 30 -15.21 -20.23 8.65
CA VAL A 30 -13.95 -20.15 7.90
C VAL A 30 -14.18 -19.69 6.46
N ILE A 31 -15.19 -20.24 5.77
CA ILE A 31 -15.55 -19.85 4.40
C ILE A 31 -15.94 -18.37 4.36
N TYR A 32 -16.79 -17.93 5.28
CA TYR A 32 -17.25 -16.55 5.37
C TYR A 32 -16.10 -15.57 5.60
N THR A 33 -15.20 -15.90 6.53
CA THR A 33 -14.02 -15.09 6.84
C THR A 33 -13.11 -14.97 5.62
N LYS A 34 -12.87 -16.09 4.91
CA LYS A 34 -12.06 -16.11 3.70
C LYS A 34 -12.70 -15.31 2.56
N HIS A 35 -14.01 -15.40 2.39
CA HIS A 35 -14.74 -14.67 1.36
C HIS A 35 -14.67 -13.16 1.61
N THR A 36 -15.00 -12.73 2.83
CA THR A 36 -14.94 -11.32 3.24
C THR A 36 -13.53 -10.76 3.10
N GLY A 37 -12.52 -11.51 3.56
CA GLY A 37 -11.12 -11.13 3.42
C GLY A 37 -10.69 -10.94 1.97
N ARG A 38 -11.22 -11.74 1.02
CA ARG A 38 -10.90 -11.58 -0.40
C ARG A 38 -11.45 -10.28 -0.98
N THR A 39 -12.65 -9.86 -0.59
CA THR A 39 -13.26 -8.62 -1.07
C THR A 39 -12.49 -7.39 -0.58
N GLU A 40 -12.18 -7.34 0.71
CA GLU A 40 -11.37 -6.25 1.30
C GLU A 40 -9.96 -6.21 0.70
N PHE A 41 -9.34 -7.37 0.49
CA PHE A 41 -8.04 -7.46 -0.15
C PHE A 41 -8.04 -6.93 -1.59
N VAL A 42 -9.09 -7.20 -2.36
CA VAL A 42 -9.22 -6.64 -3.72
C VAL A 42 -9.36 -5.13 -3.70
N ALA A 43 -10.12 -4.58 -2.76
CA ALA A 43 -10.26 -3.14 -2.59
C ALA A 43 -8.92 -2.48 -2.23
N LEU A 44 -8.18 -3.07 -1.29
CA LEU A 44 -6.83 -2.64 -0.93
C LEU A 44 -5.89 -2.66 -2.14
N GLN A 45 -5.84 -3.78 -2.86
CA GLN A 45 -4.98 -3.94 -4.03
C GLN A 45 -5.30 -2.91 -5.14
N LYS A 46 -6.57 -2.52 -5.29
CA LYS A 46 -6.97 -1.46 -6.22
C LYS A 46 -6.40 -0.10 -5.80
N LEU A 47 -6.46 0.22 -4.50
CA LEU A 47 -5.95 1.47 -3.96
C LEU A 47 -4.42 1.54 -4.06
N GLU A 48 -3.72 0.44 -3.79
CA GLU A 48 -2.27 0.35 -3.95
C GLU A 48 -1.85 0.59 -5.40
N ARG A 49 -2.53 -0.02 -6.38
CA ARG A 49 -2.25 0.23 -7.79
C ARG A 49 -2.46 1.70 -8.19
N GLN A 50 -3.48 2.36 -7.64
CA GLN A 50 -3.70 3.78 -7.88
C GLN A 50 -2.55 4.63 -7.31
N ARG A 51 -2.11 4.33 -6.09
CA ARG A 51 -0.95 4.98 -5.47
C ARG A 51 0.31 4.79 -6.32
N ASP A 52 0.57 3.58 -6.77
CA ASP A 52 1.79 3.25 -7.52
C ASP A 52 1.81 3.99 -8.87
N ASN A 53 0.68 4.02 -9.59
CA ASN A 53 0.55 4.81 -10.82
C ASN A 53 0.82 6.31 -10.59
N LEU A 54 0.27 6.88 -9.52
CA LEU A 54 0.52 8.29 -9.17
C LEU A 54 1.99 8.54 -8.81
N ASN A 55 2.64 7.58 -8.15
CA ASN A 55 4.05 7.70 -7.80
C ASN A 55 4.97 7.60 -9.03
N GLU A 56 4.62 6.77 -10.01
CA GLU A 56 5.30 6.72 -11.30
C GLU A 56 5.18 8.05 -12.06
N GLU A 57 3.97 8.61 -12.11
CA GLU A 57 3.72 9.91 -12.74
C GLU A 57 4.49 11.03 -12.04
N TRP A 58 4.44 11.06 -10.71
CA TRP A 58 5.22 12.01 -9.91
C TRP A 58 6.72 11.89 -10.18
N SER A 59 7.25 10.67 -10.23
CA SER A 59 8.67 10.42 -10.51
C SER A 59 9.07 10.91 -11.89
N ARG A 60 8.20 10.70 -12.90
CA ARG A 60 8.40 11.25 -14.25
C ARG A 60 8.41 12.78 -14.25
N LEU A 61 7.42 13.40 -13.61
CA LEU A 61 7.33 14.86 -13.50
C LEU A 61 8.54 15.46 -12.76
N LEU A 62 9.04 14.78 -11.74
CA LEU A 62 10.23 15.22 -11.01
C LEU A 62 11.48 15.18 -11.89
N LEU A 63 11.64 14.13 -12.70
CA LEU A 63 12.72 14.05 -13.69
C LEU A 63 12.57 15.17 -14.72
N GLU A 64 11.37 15.40 -15.24
CA GLU A 64 11.10 16.53 -16.13
C GLU A 64 11.52 17.84 -15.44
N GLN A 65 11.03 18.15 -14.25
CA GLN A 65 11.39 19.38 -13.51
C GLN A 65 12.91 19.53 -13.31
N SER A 66 13.61 18.43 -12.99
CA SER A 66 15.07 18.45 -12.81
C SER A 66 15.81 18.85 -14.09
N THR A 67 15.27 18.49 -15.27
CA THR A 67 15.83 18.94 -16.56
C THR A 67 15.57 20.43 -16.81
N TRP A 68 14.43 20.96 -16.39
CA TRP A 68 14.12 22.40 -16.48
C TRP A 68 14.92 23.26 -15.50
N ALA A 69 15.33 22.67 -14.38
CA ALA A 69 16.24 23.24 -13.38
C ALA A 69 17.72 22.94 -13.66
N SER A 70 18.05 22.37 -14.82
CA SER A 70 19.43 22.08 -15.19
C SER A 70 20.30 23.34 -15.07
N PRO A 71 21.48 23.25 -14.40
CA PRO A 71 22.39 24.38 -14.21
C PRO A 71 22.70 25.13 -15.50
N GLY A 72 22.78 24.43 -16.64
CA GLY A 72 23.02 25.05 -17.95
C GLY A 72 21.89 25.97 -18.40
N ARG A 73 20.62 25.64 -18.12
CA ARG A 73 19.48 26.52 -18.42
C ARG A 73 19.46 27.72 -17.47
N ILE A 74 19.81 27.52 -16.21
CA ILE A 74 19.94 28.61 -15.22
C ILE A 74 21.06 29.57 -15.64
N GLU A 75 22.23 29.06 -16.02
CA GLU A 75 23.37 29.84 -16.50
C GLU A 75 23.01 30.64 -17.76
N GLN A 76 22.34 30.00 -18.73
CA GLN A 76 21.90 30.67 -19.94
C GLN A 76 20.91 31.81 -19.65
N GLN A 77 19.93 31.59 -18.76
CA GLN A 77 18.99 32.64 -18.36
C GLN A 77 19.68 33.76 -17.56
N ALA A 78 20.64 33.44 -16.69
CA ALA A 78 21.44 34.44 -15.96
C ALA A 78 22.27 35.31 -16.91
N ARG A 79 22.90 34.70 -17.93
CA ARG A 79 23.64 35.44 -18.96
C ARG A 79 22.74 36.30 -19.83
N LEU A 80 21.59 35.79 -20.27
CA LEU A 80 20.71 36.50 -21.20
C LEU A 80 19.86 37.58 -20.52
N ARG A 81 19.26 37.29 -19.35
CA ARG A 81 18.34 38.22 -18.67
C ARG A 81 19.04 39.15 -17.69
N LEU A 82 20.01 38.63 -16.93
CA LEU A 82 20.71 39.38 -15.88
C LEU A 82 22.07 39.91 -16.35
N LYS A 83 22.49 39.60 -17.60
CA LYS A 83 23.81 39.94 -18.16
C LYS A 83 24.97 39.49 -17.27
N MET A 84 24.78 38.40 -16.52
CA MET A 84 25.82 37.85 -15.66
C MET A 84 26.95 37.26 -16.51
N ILE A 85 28.18 37.49 -16.06
CA ILE A 85 29.41 36.99 -16.66
C ILE A 85 30.15 36.14 -15.63
N VAL A 86 30.97 35.19 -16.10
CA VAL A 86 31.87 34.45 -15.21
C VAL A 86 33.00 35.42 -14.82
N PRO A 87 33.20 35.70 -13.53
CA PRO A 87 34.25 36.62 -13.10
C PRO A 87 35.63 36.04 -13.43
N THR A 88 36.51 36.87 -13.97
CA THR A 88 37.94 36.55 -14.11
C THR A 88 38.67 36.76 -12.77
N ALA A 89 39.89 36.25 -12.66
CA ALA A 89 40.66 36.23 -11.41
C ALA A 89 40.89 37.62 -10.79
N ASP A 90 40.85 38.67 -11.60
CA ASP A 90 40.95 40.08 -11.23
C ASP A 90 39.69 40.64 -10.55
N MET A 91 38.54 39.97 -10.70
CA MET A 91 37.25 40.39 -10.13
C MET A 91 36.93 39.72 -8.79
N VAL A 92 37.81 38.85 -8.28
CA VAL A 92 37.58 38.05 -7.06
C VAL A 92 38.33 38.67 -5.88
N VAL A 93 37.62 39.03 -4.81
CA VAL A 93 38.19 39.57 -3.57
C VAL A 93 37.91 38.60 -2.42
N VAL A 94 38.95 38.17 -1.70
CA VAL A 94 38.83 37.30 -0.53
C VAL A 94 38.68 38.16 0.72
N VAL A 95 37.54 38.06 1.39
CA VAL A 95 37.30 38.72 2.68
C VAL A 95 37.68 37.74 3.81
N LYS A 96 38.60 38.14 4.69
CA LYS A 96 38.91 37.37 5.91
C LYS A 96 37.86 37.68 6.99
N PRO A 97 37.46 36.68 7.80
CA PRO A 97 36.49 36.86 8.88
C PRO A 97 37.01 37.81 9.97
#